data_AF-A0A6A6LH71-F1
#
_entry.id   AF-A0A6A6LH71-F1
#
_cell.length_a   1.000
_cell.length_b   1.000
_cell.length_c   1.000
_cell.angle_alpha   90.00
_cell.angle_beta   90.00
_cell.angle_gamma   90.00
#
_symmetry.space_group_name_H-M   'P 1'
#
loop_
_entity.id
_entity.type
_entity.pdbx_description
1 polymer ?
#
loop_
_entity_poly.entity_id
_entity_poly.type
_entity_poly.pdbx_seq_one_letter_code
_entity_poly.pdbx_strand_id
1 'polypeptide(L)'
;MLEEYTTNSDGLVVEEGTWTYKIPTIDTIPKQFNVEIANSGHHQNRVLSSKASGEPPLLLAASVHCATRAAIRDARQQLYSWGCIDSSHSTFNLEVPANMPVVKELCGLDSVERYLQWKMSSN
;
A
#
# COMPACT_ATOMS: atom_id res chain seq x y z
N MET A 1 -1.15 1.08 5.61
CA MET A 1 -0.01 0.12 5.60
C MET A 1 1.05 0.66 6.53
N LEU A 2 0.68 0.80 7.80
CA LEU A 2 1.42 1.59 8.80
C LEU A 2 1.65 0.76 10.05
N GLU A 3 0.64 -0.03 10.43
CA GLU A 3 0.70 -0.98 11.52
C GLU A 3 1.70 -2.09 11.20
N GLU A 4 2.78 -2.11 11.98
CA GLU A 4 3.84 -3.11 11.98
C GLU A 4 4.19 -3.38 13.44
N TYR A 5 4.48 -4.63 13.75
CA TYR A 5 5.07 -5.03 15.02
C TYR A 5 6.32 -5.86 14.72
N THR A 6 7.41 -5.57 15.41
CA THR A 6 8.70 -6.20 15.23
C THR A 6 9.00 -7.07 16.45
N THR A 7 9.76 -8.13 16.23
CA THR A 7 10.18 -9.05 17.29
C THR A 7 11.69 -9.02 17.43
N ASN A 8 12.18 -9.04 18.66
CA ASN A 8 13.62 -9.16 18.93
C ASN A 8 14.12 -10.60 18.63
N SER A 9 15.42 -10.82 18.77
CA SER A 9 16.03 -12.15 18.57
C SER A 9 15.50 -13.24 19.51
N ASP A 10 14.91 -12.85 20.64
CA ASP A 10 14.33 -13.75 21.63
C ASP A 10 12.83 -14.05 21.36
N GLY A 11 12.26 -13.46 20.31
CA GLY A 11 10.85 -13.62 19.92
C GLY A 11 9.86 -12.74 20.69
N LEU A 12 10.34 -11.76 21.45
CA LEU A 12 9.51 -10.78 22.16
C LEU A 12 9.17 -9.59 21.27
N VAL A 13 7.93 -9.10 21.38
CA VAL A 13 7.46 -7.90 20.69
C VAL A 13 8.21 -6.68 21.22
N VAL A 14 8.71 -5.83 20.32
CA VAL A 14 9.55 -4.66 20.66
C VAL A 14 8.68 -3.43 20.96
N GLU A 15 7.46 -3.37 20.42
CA GLU A 15 6.58 -2.23 20.52
C GLU A 15 5.88 -2.17 21.88
N GLU A 16 6.10 -1.09 22.62
CA GLU A 16 5.59 -0.91 24.00
C GLU A 16 4.40 0.06 24.11
N GLY A 17 3.97 0.68 23.01
CA GLY A 17 2.79 1.56 23.03
C GLY A 17 2.54 2.33 21.74
N THR A 18 1.71 3.37 21.81
CA THR A 18 1.29 4.19 20.66
C THR A 18 2.44 5.00 20.04
N TRP A 19 3.57 5.15 20.75
CA TRP A 19 4.77 5.77 20.21
C TRP A 19 5.50 4.87 19.21
N THR A 20 5.45 3.56 19.41
CA THR A 20 6.16 2.56 18.60
C THR A 20 5.23 1.78 17.68
N TYR A 21 3.96 1.60 18.04
CA TYR A 21 2.91 1.00 17.19
C TYR A 21 1.94 2.07 16.66
N LYS A 22 1.78 2.15 15.34
CA LYS A 22 1.07 3.25 14.67
C LYS A 22 -0.20 2.79 13.97
N ILE A 23 -1.34 3.02 14.63
CA ILE A 23 -2.67 2.86 14.02
C ILE A 23 -2.95 3.97 12.99
N PRO A 24 -3.86 3.73 12.02
CA PRO A 24 -4.38 4.75 11.14
C PRO A 24 -4.95 5.95 11.92
N THR A 25 -4.54 7.15 11.55
CA THR A 25 -5.03 8.43 12.08
C THR A 25 -5.81 9.21 11.02
N ILE A 26 -6.35 10.38 11.37
CA ILE A 26 -7.06 11.27 10.45
C ILE A 26 -6.25 11.63 9.19
N ASP A 27 -4.92 11.62 9.26
CA ASP A 27 -4.05 11.95 8.13
C ASP A 27 -3.87 10.77 7.15
N THR A 28 -4.31 9.57 7.54
CA THR A 28 -4.11 8.34 6.76
C THR A 28 -5.36 7.87 6.01
N ILE A 29 -6.51 8.53 6.23
CA ILE A 29 -7.74 8.20 5.51
C ILE A 29 -7.69 8.75 4.07
N PRO A 30 -8.40 8.13 3.11
CA PRO A 30 -8.52 8.68 1.76
C PRO A 30 -9.13 10.08 1.79
N LYS A 31 -8.51 11.03 1.08
CA LYS A 31 -9.03 12.40 0.96
C LYS A 31 -10.48 12.44 0.44
N GLN A 32 -10.81 11.54 -0.48
CA GLN A 32 -12.17 11.30 -0.93
C GLN A 32 -12.55 9.87 -0.58
N PHE A 33 -13.55 9.71 0.29
CA PHE A 33 -14.03 8.40 0.72
C PHE A 33 -15.53 8.28 0.45
N ASN A 34 -15.87 7.60 -0.65
CA ASN A 34 -17.25 7.41 -1.09
C ASN A 34 -17.74 6.03 -0.63
N VAL A 35 -18.91 5.98 -0.01
CA VAL A 35 -19.53 4.74 0.46
C VAL A 35 -20.99 4.72 0.02
N GLU A 36 -21.40 3.63 -0.62
CA GLU A 36 -22.77 3.42 -1.07
C GLU A 36 -23.30 2.08 -0.53
N ILE A 37 -24.54 2.08 -0.05
CA ILE A 37 -25.21 0.87 0.41
C ILE A 37 -26.11 0.37 -0.71
N ALA A 38 -25.74 -0.76 -1.30
CA ALA A 38 -26.52 -1.37 -2.37
C ALA A 38 -27.87 -1.89 -1.85
N ASN A 39 -28.97 -1.42 -2.46
CA ASN A 39 -30.29 -1.97 -2.18
C ASN A 39 -30.43 -3.34 -2.84
N SER A 40 -30.40 -4.39 -2.03
CA SER A 40 -30.46 -5.78 -2.50
C SER A 40 -31.86 -6.41 -2.40
N GLY A 41 -32.90 -5.60 -2.19
CA GLY A 41 -34.29 -6.07 -2.06
C GLY A 41 -34.58 -6.79 -0.74
N HIS A 42 -35.72 -7.47 -0.69
CA HIS A 42 -36.19 -8.20 0.48
C HIS A 42 -35.51 -9.58 0.59
N HIS A 43 -35.00 -9.90 1.79
CA HIS A 43 -34.38 -11.18 2.12
C HIS A 43 -35.23 -11.90 3.17
N GLN A 44 -36.02 -12.90 2.75
CA GLN A 44 -36.99 -13.62 3.58
C GLN A 44 -36.34 -14.40 4.73
N ASN A 45 -35.14 -14.95 4.51
CA ASN A 45 -34.46 -15.82 5.48
C ASN A 45 -33.60 -15.06 6.50
N ARG A 46 -33.69 -13.72 6.54
CA ARG A 46 -32.83 -12.87 7.39
C ARG A 46 -33.68 -12.00 8.29
N VAL A 47 -33.20 -11.79 9.52
CA VAL A 47 -33.85 -10.88 10.47
C VAL A 47 -33.94 -9.49 9.85
N LEU A 48 -35.17 -9.02 9.62
CA LEU A 48 -35.46 -7.74 8.97
C LEU A 48 -34.72 -7.53 7.63
N SER A 49 -34.46 -8.62 6.89
CA SER A 49 -33.69 -8.58 5.64
C SER A 49 -32.27 -8.00 5.74
N SER A 50 -31.67 -8.01 6.94
CA SER A 50 -30.34 -7.47 7.22
C SER A 50 -29.19 -8.34 6.70
N LYS A 51 -27.97 -7.79 6.63
CA LYS A 51 -26.73 -8.53 6.31
C LYS A 51 -25.62 -8.13 7.28
N ALA A 52 -24.77 -9.08 7.65
CA ALA A 52 -23.59 -8.81 8.46
C ALA A 52 -22.59 -7.94 7.68
N SER A 53 -22.11 -6.87 8.31
CA SER A 53 -21.19 -5.90 7.69
C SER A 53 -19.97 -5.58 8.55
N GLY A 54 -19.77 -6.25 9.69
CA GLY A 54 -18.65 -5.95 10.60
C GLY A 54 -17.29 -6.27 9.96
N GLU A 55 -17.08 -7.54 9.62
CA GLU A 55 -15.83 -8.04 9.05
C GLU A 55 -15.68 -7.85 7.52
N PRO A 56 -16.73 -8.03 6.69
CA PRO A 56 -16.56 -8.04 5.23
C PRO A 56 -15.87 -6.79 4.64
N PRO A 57 -16.14 -5.55 5.11
CA PRO A 57 -15.47 -4.37 4.59
C PRO A 57 -13.97 -4.29 4.88
N LEU A 58 -13.47 -5.01 5.89
CA LEU A 58 -12.05 -4.99 6.24
C LEU A 58 -11.17 -5.47 5.09
N LEU A 59 -11.63 -6.48 4.33
CA LEU A 59 -10.92 -6.99 3.17
C LEU A 59 -10.79 -5.94 2.05
N LEU A 60 -11.71 -4.98 1.96
CA LEU A 60 -11.64 -3.91 0.95
C LEU A 60 -10.42 -3.01 1.14
N ALA A 61 -9.82 -2.97 2.33
CA ALA A 61 -8.58 -2.24 2.59
C ALA A 61 -7.40 -2.76 1.76
N ALA A 62 -7.44 -4.02 1.30
CA ALA A 62 -6.43 -4.58 0.39
C ALA A 62 -6.34 -3.81 -0.94
N SER A 63 -7.40 -3.08 -1.33
CA SER A 63 -7.38 -2.20 -2.51
C SER A 63 -6.25 -1.16 -2.44
N VAL A 64 -5.97 -0.59 -1.27
CA VAL A 64 -4.90 0.41 -1.06
C VAL A 64 -3.52 -0.24 -1.27
N HIS A 65 -3.35 -1.48 -0.81
CA HIS A 65 -2.13 -2.24 -1.02
C HIS A 65 -1.91 -2.55 -2.52
N CYS A 66 -2.96 -3.01 -3.21
CA CYS A 66 -2.92 -3.25 -4.65
C CYS A 66 -2.61 -1.96 -5.44
N ALA A 67 -3.20 -0.82 -5.06
CA ALA A 67 -2.93 0.47 -5.67
C ALA A 67 -1.46 0.89 -5.49
N THR A 68 -0.88 0.65 -4.31
CA THR A 68 0.53 0.95 -4.05
C THR A 68 1.45 0.06 -4.88
N ARG A 69 1.14 -1.24 -4.97
CA ARG A 69 1.87 -2.16 -5.85
C ARG A 69 1.83 -1.71 -7.32
N ALA A 70 0.67 -1.26 -7.81
CA ALA A 70 0.56 -0.72 -9.16
C ALA A 70 1.42 0.56 -9.34
N ALA A 71 1.40 1.47 -8.36
CA ALA A 71 2.21 2.68 -8.40
C ALA A 71 3.72 2.39 -8.42
N ILE A 72 4.20 1.42 -7.63
CA ILE A 72 5.61 1.00 -7.64
C ILE A 72 5.99 0.42 -9.01
N ARG A 73 5.12 -0.41 -9.60
CA ARG A 73 5.37 -0.97 -10.94
C ARG A 73 5.55 0.14 -11.97
N ASP A 74 4.67 1.13 -11.96
CA ASP A 74 4.70 2.24 -12.91
C ASP A 74 5.93 3.15 -12.65
N ALA A 75 6.31 3.39 -11.40
CA ALA A 75 7.54 4.10 -11.04
C ALA A 75 8.79 3.38 -11.57
N ARG A 76 8.84 2.04 -11.47
CA ARG A 76 9.93 1.23 -12.03
C ARG A 76 9.93 1.33 -13.56
N GLN A 77 8.77 1.23 -14.21
CA GLN A 77 8.63 1.42 -15.66
C GLN A 77 9.17 2.77 -16.13
N GLN A 78 8.93 3.83 -15.35
CA GLN A 78 9.47 5.16 -15.63
C GLN A 78 11.01 5.18 -15.56
N LEU A 79 11.61 4.53 -14.56
CA LEU A 79 13.08 4.39 -14.49
C LEU A 79 13.68 3.62 -15.68
N TYR A 80 12.96 2.61 -16.19
CA TYR A 80 13.35 1.92 -17.42
C TYR A 80 13.33 2.86 -18.64
N SER A 81 12.30 3.71 -18.75
CA SER A 81 12.19 4.66 -19.87
C SER A 81 13.33 5.69 -19.93
N TRP A 82 13.94 5.98 -18.78
CA TRP A 82 15.10 6.86 -18.68
C TRP A 82 16.44 6.18 -19.03
N GLY A 83 16.41 4.89 -19.41
CA GLY A 83 17.60 4.15 -19.85
C GLY A 83 18.46 3.60 -18.72
N CYS A 84 17.94 3.51 -17.49
CA CYS A 84 18.76 3.28 -16.29
C CYS A 84 18.65 1.88 -15.65
N ILE A 85 17.88 0.93 -16.18
CA ILE A 85 17.77 -0.44 -15.61
C ILE A 85 17.74 -1.48 -16.75
N ASP A 86 18.57 -2.53 -16.62
CA ASP A 86 18.52 -3.71 -17.51
C ASP A 86 17.20 -4.47 -17.31
N SER A 87 16.62 -4.98 -18.40
CA SER A 87 15.31 -5.66 -18.52
C SER A 87 15.04 -6.85 -17.57
N SER A 88 15.94 -7.15 -16.64
CA SER A 88 15.95 -8.30 -15.74
C SER A 88 15.01 -8.19 -14.53
N HIS A 89 14.55 -6.99 -14.14
CA HIS A 89 13.81 -6.78 -12.88
C HIS A 89 12.38 -6.24 -13.06
N SER A 90 11.58 -6.80 -13.98
CA SER A 90 10.17 -6.40 -14.16
C SER A 90 9.28 -6.81 -12.99
N THR A 91 9.64 -7.90 -12.30
CA THR A 91 8.82 -8.50 -11.26
C THR A 91 9.42 -8.19 -9.89
N PHE A 92 8.57 -7.74 -8.96
CA PHE A 92 8.93 -7.53 -7.57
C PHE A 92 7.80 -8.07 -6.67
N ASN A 93 8.18 -8.51 -5.47
CA ASN A 93 7.24 -8.86 -4.42
C ASN A 93 7.04 -7.64 -3.51
N LEU A 94 5.79 -7.37 -3.11
CA LEU A 94 5.49 -6.35 -2.11
C LEU A 94 4.83 -7.06 -0.93
N GLU A 95 5.58 -7.18 0.16
CA GLU A 95 5.09 -7.83 1.38
C GLU A 95 4.18 -6.88 2.18
N VAL A 96 3.44 -7.47 3.12
CA VAL A 96 2.56 -6.74 4.03
C VAL A 96 3.27 -6.67 5.39
N PRO A 97 3.32 -5.48 6.03
CA PRO A 97 2.78 -4.20 5.57
C PRO A 97 3.69 -3.51 4.55
N ALA A 98 3.12 -2.84 3.55
CA ALA A 98 3.92 -1.98 2.65
C ALA A 98 4.19 -0.63 3.33
N ASN A 99 5.14 -0.64 4.26
CA ASN A 99 5.60 0.55 4.96
C ASN A 99 6.38 1.49 4.01
N MET A 100 6.57 2.75 4.43
CA MET A 100 7.23 3.76 3.60
C MET A 100 8.68 3.38 3.20
N PRO A 101 9.52 2.83 4.10
CA PRO A 101 10.86 2.37 3.73
C PRO A 101 10.85 1.32 2.60
N VAL A 102 10.03 0.27 2.72
CA VAL A 102 9.91 -0.80 1.71
C VAL A 102 9.42 -0.24 0.38
N VAL A 103 8.39 0.62 0.40
CA VAL A 103 7.88 1.26 -0.83
C VAL A 103 8.96 2.12 -1.49
N LYS A 104 9.73 2.89 -0.72
CA LYS A 104 10.79 3.77 -1.24
C LYS A 104 11.95 2.97 -1.83
N GLU A 105 12.34 1.87 -1.18
CA GLU A 105 13.36 0.96 -1.69
C GLU A 105 12.94 0.33 -3.02
N LEU A 106 11.71 -0.19 -3.10
CA LEU A 106 11.19 -0.83 -4.32
C LEU A 106 11.03 0.15 -5.51
N CYS A 107 10.73 1.42 -5.22
CA CYS A 107 10.69 2.50 -6.21
C CYS A 107 12.07 2.99 -6.66
N GLY A 108 13.15 2.68 -5.92
CA GLY A 108 14.50 3.14 -6.18
C GLY A 108 14.88 4.40 -5.40
N LEU A 109 15.99 4.29 -4.64
CA LEU A 109 16.54 5.38 -3.83
C LEU A 109 17.03 6.55 -4.69
N ASP A 110 17.68 6.25 -5.82
CA ASP A 110 18.34 7.22 -6.70
C ASP A 110 17.40 7.76 -7.80
N SER A 111 16.09 7.64 -7.61
CA SER A 111 15.08 8.03 -8.62
C SER A 111 15.23 9.48 -9.07
N VAL A 112 15.59 10.38 -8.16
CA VAL A 112 15.80 11.81 -8.46
C VAL A 112 17.09 12.04 -9.24
N GLU A 113 18.19 11.40 -8.84
CA GLU A 113 19.48 11.56 -9.54
C GLU A 113 19.39 11.04 -10.98
N ARG A 114 18.77 9.87 -11.17
CA ARG A 114 18.54 9.27 -12.49
C ARG A 114 17.67 10.15 -13.37
N TYR A 115 16.61 10.75 -12.80
CA TYR A 115 15.79 11.72 -13.54
C TYR A 115 16.61 12.92 -14.03
N LEU A 116 17.47 13.47 -13.16
CA LEU A 116 18.31 14.63 -13.51
C LEU A 116 19.32 14.27 -14.60
N GLN A 117 19.99 13.12 -14.49
CA GLN A 117 20.95 12.64 -15.50
C GLN A 117 20.26 12.47 -16.87
N TRP A 118 19.09 11.81 -16.92
CA TRP A 118 18.31 11.65 -18.14
C TRP A 118 17.87 12.99 -18.76
N LYS A 119 17.47 13.94 -17.90
CA LYS A 119 17.07 15.28 -18.35
C LYS A 119 18.25 16.07 -18.91
N MET A 120 19.43 15.94 -18.32
CA MET A 120 20.65 16.60 -18.78
C MET A 120 21.18 15.99 -20.09
N SER A 121 21.00 14.69 -20.31
CA SER A 121 21.42 14.03 -21.56
C SER A 121 20.47 14.26 -22.74
N SER A 122 19.24 14.72 -22.47
CA SER A 122 18.24 15.05 -23.50
C SER A 122 18.27 16.52 -23.96
N ASN A 123 19.14 17.35 -23.37
CA ASN A 123 19.41 18.73 -23.78
C ASN A 123 20.71 18.81 -24.57
#